data_AF-A0A0A5G902-F1
#
_entry.id   AF-A0A0A5G902-F1
#
_cell.length_a   1.000
_cell.length_b   1.000
_cell.length_c   1.000
_cell.angle_alpha   90.00
_cell.angle_beta   90.00
_cell.angle_gamma   90.00
#
_symmetry.space_group_name_H-M   'P 1'
#
loop_
_entity.id
_entity.type
_entity.pdbx_description
1 polymer ?
#
loop_
_entity_poly.entity_id
_entity_poly.type
_entity_poly.pdbx_seq_one_letter_code
_entity_poly.pdbx_strand_id
1 'polypeptide(L)' 'MLQEKGASMRDFHCCATCVHFKVEKTSQGVRRYCSRLGYETNPKWKFNCWKPTETVKRLMEKELR' A
#
# COMPACT_ATOMS: atom_id res chain seq x y z
N MET A 1 -2.07 7.79 33.25
CA MET A 1 -2.78 8.88 32.54
C MET A 1 -1.71 9.90 32.20
N LEU A 2 -1.32 10.21 30.97
CA LEU A 2 -2.05 10.22 29.71
C LEU A 2 -1.34 9.30 28.68
N GLN A 3 -2.10 8.38 28.10
CA GLN A 3 -1.86 8.00 26.71
C GLN A 3 -2.20 9.23 25.86
N GLU A 4 -1.64 9.36 24.65
CA GLU A 4 -2.23 10.03 23.47
C GLU A 4 -1.29 10.96 22.68
N LYS A 5 -1.29 10.69 21.37
CA LYS A 5 -0.88 11.55 20.23
C LYS A 5 0.59 11.55 19.81
N GLY A 6 1.13 10.36 19.53
CA GLY A 6 2.04 10.23 18.39
C GLY A 6 1.19 10.24 17.12
N ALA A 7 1.39 11.25 16.25
CA ALA A 7 0.69 11.40 14.99
C ALA A 7 0.60 10.04 14.27
N SER A 8 -0.63 9.56 14.09
CA SER A 8 -0.92 8.31 13.39
C SER A 8 -0.33 8.43 11.99
N MET A 9 0.85 7.84 11.77
CA MET A 9 1.28 7.45 10.43
C MET A 9 0.16 6.57 9.93
N ARG A 10 -0.81 7.16 9.21
CA ARG A 10 -1.84 6.43 8.47
C ARG A 10 -1.13 5.24 7.88
N ASP A 11 -1.54 4.02 8.21
CA ASP A 11 -0.85 2.81 7.78
C ASP A 11 -0.79 2.75 6.25
N PHE A 12 0.18 3.45 5.65
CA PHE A 12 0.41 3.51 4.22
C PHE A 12 0.89 2.14 3.72
N HIS A 13 1.19 1.24 4.64
CA HIS A 13 1.55 -0.16 4.43
C HIS A 13 0.37 -0.98 3.92
N CYS A 14 -0.19 -0.62 2.78
CA CYS A 14 -1.20 -1.41 2.09
C CYS A 14 -0.70 -1.84 0.71
N CYS A 15 -1.21 -2.95 0.20
CA CYS A 15 -0.76 -3.45 -1.08
C CYS A 15 -1.10 -2.46 -2.20
N ALA A 16 -2.19 -1.70 -2.08
CA ALA A 16 -2.61 -0.71 -3.07
C ALA A 16 -1.58 0.42 -3.30
N THR A 17 -0.78 0.76 -2.29
CA THR A 17 0.25 1.82 -2.36
C THR A 17 1.62 1.27 -2.78
N CYS A 18 1.71 -0.05 -3.02
CA CYS A 18 2.94 -0.71 -3.44
C CYS A 18 3.18 -0.49 -4.94
N VAL A 19 4.44 -0.23 -5.31
CA VAL A 19 4.86 -0.14 -6.73
C VAL A 19 4.57 -1.41 -7.54
N HIS A 20 4.43 -2.56 -6.87
CA HIS A 20 4.20 -3.86 -7.51
C HIS A 20 2.73 -4.23 -7.65
N PHE A 21 1.81 -3.41 -7.15
CA PHE A 21 0.39 -3.68 -7.26
C PHE A 21 -0.11 -3.42 -8.67
N LYS A 22 -0.63 -4.47 -9.32
CA LYS A 22 -1.21 -4.39 -10.65
C LYS A 22 -2.68 -4.74 -10.59
N VAL A 23 -3.46 -3.99 -11.37
CA VAL A 23 -4.88 -4.23 -11.60
C VAL A 23 -5.04 -4.52 -13.08
N GLU A 24 -5.57 -5.68 -13.38
CA GLU A 24 -5.77 -6.16 -14.74
C GLU A 24 -7.26 -6.38 -14.97
N LYS A 25 -7.78 -5.76 -16.02
CA LYS A 25 -9.17 -5.93 -16.43
C LYS A 25 -9.21 -7.09 -17.42
N THR A 26 -9.84 -8.18 -17.02
CA THR A 26 -10.05 -9.37 -17.85
C THR A 26 -11.51 -9.45 -18.25
N SER A 27 -11.83 -10.28 -19.25
CA SER A 27 -13.21 -10.52 -19.69
C SER A 27 -14.12 -11.10 -18.58
N GLN A 28 -13.52 -11.71 -17.55
CA GLN A 28 -14.23 -12.26 -16.38
C GLN A 28 -14.32 -11.28 -15.20
N GLY A 29 -13.67 -10.12 -15.28
CA GLY A 29 -13.70 -9.11 -14.22
C GLY A 29 -12.33 -8.49 -13.92
N VAL A 30 -12.23 -7.83 -12.77
CA VAL A 30 -11.02 -7.11 -12.35
C VAL A 30 -10.16 -8.01 -11.47
N ARG A 31 -9.01 -8.42 -11.98
CA ARG A 31 -8.00 -9.16 -11.23
C ARG A 31 -6.98 -8.19 -10.62
N ARG A 32 -6.59 -8.43 -9.38
CA ARG A 32 -5.57 -7.63 -8.69
C ARG A 32 -4.47 -8.57 -8.24
N TYR A 33 -3.24 -8.30 -8.65
CA TYR A 33 -2.12 -9.18 -8.33
C TYR A 33 -0.85 -8.39 -8.07
N CYS A 34 0.08 -9.02 -7.36
CA CYS A 34 1.41 -8.50 -7.14
C CYS A 34 2.30 -8.93 -8.30
N SER A 35 2.82 -8.00 -9.10
CA SER A 35 3.73 -8.32 -10.20
C SER A 35 5.04 -8.95 -9.76
N ARG A 36 5.46 -8.70 -8.51
CA ARG A 36 6.67 -9.26 -7.91
C ARG A 36 6.50 -10.71 -7.47
N LEU A 37 5.38 -11.02 -6.82
CA LEU A 37 5.14 -12.35 -6.25
C LEU A 37 4.32 -13.26 -7.18
N GLY A 38 3.61 -12.68 -8.16
CA GLY A 38 2.71 -13.41 -9.06
C GLY A 38 1.38 -13.83 -8.44
N TYR A 39 1.15 -13.56 -7.16
CA TYR A 39 -0.08 -13.94 -6.46
C TYR A 39 -1.16 -12.85 -6.54
N GLU A 40 -2.40 -13.32 -6.51
CA GLU A 40 -3.55 -12.46 -6.34
C GLU A 40 -3.49 -11.76 -4.99
N THR A 41 -3.74 -10.45 -4.98
CA THR A 41 -3.57 -9.61 -3.80
C THR A 41 -4.75 -8.71 -3.60
N ASN A 42 -5.05 -8.39 -2.34
CA ASN A 42 -6.08 -7.42 -1.99
C ASN A 42 -5.44 -6.07 -1.67
N PRO A 43 -6.00 -4.94 -2.16
CA PRO A 43 -5.52 -3.61 -1.82
C PRO A 43 -5.48 -3.31 -0.32
N LYS A 44 -6.30 -4.00 0.48
CA LYS A 44 -6.34 -3.87 1.95
C LYS A 44 -5.27 -4.69 2.68
N TRP A 45 -4.57 -5.60 2.00
CA TRP A 45 -3.58 -6.45 2.65
C TRP A 45 -2.26 -5.73 2.86
N LYS A 46 -1.53 -6.12 3.90
CA LYS A 46 -0.20 -5.60 4.24
C LYS A 46 0.83 -6.71 4.02
N PHE A 47 1.75 -6.52 3.08
CA PHE A 47 2.79 -7.50 2.79
C PHE A 47 4.13 -7.03 3.33
N ASN A 48 4.95 -7.94 3.84
CA ASN A 48 6.33 -7.61 4.24
C ASN A 48 7.18 -7.13 3.05
N CYS A 49 6.87 -7.56 1.83
CA CYS A 49 7.55 -7.11 0.62
C CYS A 49 7.09 -5.74 0.11
N TRP A 50 6.28 -5.02 0.89
CA TRP A 50 5.72 -3.71 0.52
C TRP A 50 6.83 -2.71 0.22
N LYS A 51 6.68 -2.01 -0.90
CA LYS A 51 7.62 -0.98 -1.34
C LYS A 51 6.82 0.25 -1.77
N PRO A 52 6.88 1.36 -1.01
CA PRO A 52 6.10 2.55 -1.31
C PRO A 52 6.52 3.15 -2.64
N THR A 53 5.55 3.65 -3.40
CA THR A 53 5.81 4.48 -4.58
C THR A 53 6.43 5.81 -4.16
N GLU A 54 7.10 6.50 -5.09
CA GLU A 54 7.65 7.83 -4.83
C GLU A 54 6.59 8.81 -4.33
N THR A 55 5.37 8.75 -4.88
CA THR A 55 4.24 9.56 -4.41
C THR A 55 3.93 9.30 -2.94
N VAL A 56 3.91 8.03 -2.52
CA VAL A 56 3.65 7.64 -1.13
C VAL A 56 4.79 8.09 -0.22
N LYS A 57 6.06 7.97 -0.66
CA LYS A 57 7.21 8.51 0.07
C LYS A 57 7.07 10.02 0.30
N ARG A 58 6.76 10.79 -0.75
CA ARG A 58 6.55 12.24 -0.65
C ARG A 58 5.40 12.60 0.29
N LEU A 59 4.32 11.80 0.28
CA LEU A 59 3.20 11.98 1.22
C LEU A 59 3.62 11.69 2.67
N MET A 60 4.42 10.63 2.90
CA MET A 60 4.97 10.32 4.22
C MET A 60 5.88 11.44 4.73
N GLU A 61 6.74 11.99 3.88
CA GLU A 61 7.61 13.13 4.23
C GLU A 61 6.83 14.41 4.54
N LYS A 62 5.72 14.65 3.82
CA LYS A 62 4.85 15.80 4.06
C LYS A 62 4.08 15.68 5.39
N GLU A 63 3.70 14.47 5.78
CA GLU A 63 3.00 14.22 7.05
C GLU A 63 3.94 14.21 8.27
N LEU A 64 5.25 14.00 8.06
CA LEU A 64 6.25 14.05 9.11
C LEU A 64 6.61 15.49 9.54
N ARG A 65 6.10 16.51 8.83
CA ARG A 65 6.43 17.93 9.02
C ARG A 65 5.32 18.68 9.75
#